data_AF-A0A0K1Q633-F1
#
_entry.id   AF-A0A0K1Q633-F1
#
_cell.length_a   1.000
_cell.length_b   1.000
_cell.length_c   1.000
_cell.angle_alpha   90.00
_cell.angle_beta   90.00
_cell.angle_gamma   90.00
#
_symmetry.space_group_name_H-M   'P 1'
#
loop_
_entity.id
_entity.type
_entity.pdbx_description
1 polymer ?
#
loop_
_entity_poly.entity_id
_entity_poly.type
_entity_poly.pdbx_seq_one_letter_code
_entity_poly.pdbx_strand_id
1 'polypeptide(L)'
;MRPATARERQSGAFVDSMINFDRFRFFVPALAGATLRDRVVSSLGAALGIAVTASLCAYFAGDRSSLPMLVAPIGASAVLLFAVPASPLAQPWSIIGGNVVSAFVGVTAARLIDNPVVAAGVAVGGAIFAMSLLRCLHPPGGAAALTAVIGGKAIISAGYLFPLVPVGLDSIVLVTMGWLFHRVSTHTYPHRVPHVEPAQPATDDIGILHPTAIDHALADLGETFDIRREDLDLLLERAEFHERELRRGDSPARPR
;
A
#
# COMPACT_ATOMS: atom_id res chain seq x y z
N MET A 1 -60.95 -21.66 -5.24
CA MET A 1 -59.54 -21.32 -4.95
C MET A 1 -59.29 -21.56 -3.47
N ARG A 2 -58.56 -22.61 -3.09
CA ARG A 2 -58.24 -22.91 -1.67
C ARG A 2 -57.05 -22.04 -1.23
N PRO A 3 -57.06 -21.43 -0.03
CA PRO A 3 -55.92 -20.67 0.48
C PRO A 3 -54.79 -21.62 0.89
N ALA A 4 -53.55 -21.27 0.51
CA ALA A 4 -52.34 -21.99 0.89
C ALA A 4 -52.18 -22.06 2.41
N THR A 5 -51.80 -23.24 2.92
CA THR A 5 -51.73 -23.48 4.37
C THR A 5 -50.43 -22.91 4.95
N ALA A 6 -50.45 -22.50 6.22
CA ALA A 6 -49.33 -21.85 6.92
C ALA A 6 -47.99 -22.64 6.88
N ARG A 7 -48.04 -23.94 6.57
CA ARG A 7 -46.88 -24.83 6.41
C ARG A 7 -46.09 -24.57 5.12
N GLU A 8 -46.74 -24.10 4.05
CA GLU A 8 -46.07 -23.74 2.80
C GLU A 8 -45.33 -22.40 2.91
N ARG A 9 -45.84 -21.45 3.72
CA ARG A 9 -45.15 -20.18 3.99
C ARG A 9 -43.88 -20.34 4.83
N GLN A 10 -43.84 -21.29 5.76
CA GLN A 10 -42.62 -21.58 6.54
C GLN A 10 -41.55 -22.32 5.73
N SER A 11 -41.95 -23.12 4.74
CA SER A 11 -40.99 -23.82 3.88
C SER A 11 -40.24 -22.90 2.93
N GLY A 12 -40.86 -21.80 2.47
CA GLY A 12 -40.18 -20.77 1.66
C GLY A 12 -39.14 -19.98 2.45
N ALA A 13 -39.47 -19.60 3.69
CA ALA A 13 -38.56 -18.84 4.56
C ALA A 13 -37.33 -19.64 5.02
N PHE A 14 -37.41 -20.97 5.06
CA PHE A 14 -36.28 -21.83 5.44
C PHE A 14 -35.30 -22.06 4.28
N VAL A 15 -35.77 -22.00 3.03
CA VAL A 15 -34.93 -22.15 1.84
C VAL A 15 -34.24 -20.82 1.47
N ASP A 16 -34.93 -19.68 1.62
CA ASP A 16 -34.34 -18.35 1.42
C ASP A 16 -33.26 -18.00 2.47
N SER A 17 -33.29 -18.63 3.65
CA SER A 17 -32.26 -18.49 4.69
C SER A 17 -30.99 -19.34 4.42
N MET A 18 -31.06 -20.30 3.50
CA MET A 18 -29.98 -21.28 3.27
C MET A 18 -29.07 -20.95 2.08
N ILE A 19 -29.31 -19.82 1.39
CA ILE A 19 -28.38 -19.25 0.40
C ILE A 19 -28.05 -17.81 0.83
N ASN A 20 -27.19 -17.72 1.83
CA ASN A 20 -26.60 -16.46 2.27
C ASN A 20 -25.64 -15.95 1.17
N PHE A 21 -26.12 -15.02 0.32
CA PHE A 21 -25.33 -14.39 -0.75
C PHE A 21 -24.15 -13.55 -0.22
N ASP A 22 -24.04 -13.33 1.10
CA ASP A 22 -22.90 -12.65 1.73
C ASP A 22 -21.58 -13.45 1.65
N ARG A 23 -21.61 -14.72 1.23
CA ARG A 23 -20.43 -15.59 1.21
C ARG A 23 -19.43 -15.32 0.07
N PHE A 24 -19.77 -14.45 -0.89
CA PHE A 24 -18.92 -14.16 -2.07
C PHE A 24 -18.41 -12.71 -2.13
N ARG A 25 -18.35 -11.99 -0.99
CA ARG A 25 -17.67 -10.67 -0.92
C ARG A 25 -16.14 -10.75 -1.08
N PHE A 26 -15.55 -11.95 -1.18
CA PHE A 26 -14.10 -12.14 -1.31
C PHE A 26 -13.49 -11.59 -2.62
N PHE A 27 -14.31 -11.43 -3.67
CA PHE A 27 -13.87 -10.96 -4.98
C PHE A 27 -14.62 -9.72 -5.44
N VAL A 28 -14.82 -8.75 -4.55
CA VAL A 28 -15.26 -7.41 -4.97
C VAL A 28 -14.04 -6.68 -5.52
N PRO A 29 -13.98 -6.35 -6.83
CA PRO A 29 -12.85 -5.63 -7.38
C PRO A 29 -12.84 -4.22 -6.80
N ALA A 30 -11.93 -3.94 -5.88
CA ALA A 30 -11.71 -2.61 -5.33
C ALA A 30 -10.61 -1.94 -6.15
N LEU A 31 -10.94 -0.89 -6.89
CA LEU A 31 -9.96 0.08 -7.36
C LEU A 31 -10.29 1.39 -6.68
N ALA A 32 -9.52 1.74 -5.64
CA ALA A 32 -9.74 2.98 -4.91
C ALA A 32 -9.52 4.18 -5.85
N GLY A 33 -10.53 5.06 -5.95
CA GLY A 33 -10.42 6.47 -6.35
C GLY A 33 -9.92 6.84 -7.75
N ALA A 34 -9.27 5.95 -8.50
CA ALA A 34 -8.53 6.33 -9.71
C ALA A 34 -9.41 6.34 -10.97
N THR A 35 -9.45 7.50 -11.65
CA THR A 35 -10.11 7.65 -12.95
C THR A 35 -9.36 6.86 -14.04
N LEU A 36 -10.00 6.58 -15.18
CA LEU A 36 -9.33 5.91 -16.30
C LEU A 36 -8.09 6.70 -16.78
N ARG A 37 -8.16 8.03 -16.74
CA ARG A 37 -7.04 8.92 -17.07
C ARG A 37 -5.87 8.67 -16.13
N ASP A 38 -6.10 8.62 -14.83
CA ASP A 38 -5.05 8.41 -13.83
C ASP A 38 -4.41 7.04 -14.02
N ARG A 39 -5.22 5.99 -14.27
CA ARG A 39 -4.70 4.64 -14.55
C ARG A 39 -3.76 4.60 -15.75
N VAL A 40 -4.14 5.26 -16.85
CA VAL A 40 -3.31 5.32 -18.07
C VAL A 40 -2.03 6.10 -17.81
N VAL A 41 -2.13 7.26 -17.15
CA VAL A 41 -0.99 8.12 -16.80
C VAL A 41 -0.01 7.37 -15.89
N SER A 42 -0.50 6.73 -14.82
CA SER A 42 0.31 5.90 -13.92
C SER A 42 0.96 4.72 -14.64
N SER A 43 0.26 4.06 -15.55
CA SER A 43 0.80 2.93 -16.32
C SER A 43 1.93 3.36 -17.25
N LEU A 44 1.78 4.49 -17.93
CA LEU A 44 2.82 5.08 -18.78
C LEU A 44 4.01 5.55 -17.95
N GLY A 45 3.76 6.17 -16.79
CA GLY A 45 4.79 6.56 -15.84
C GLY A 45 5.61 5.38 -15.34
N ALA A 46 4.95 4.28 -14.97
CA ALA A 46 5.60 3.04 -14.56
C ALA A 46 6.43 2.41 -15.68
N ALA A 47 5.89 2.33 -16.89
CA ALA A 47 6.61 1.80 -18.06
C ALA A 47 7.87 2.62 -18.34
N LEU A 48 7.77 3.94 -18.36
CA LEU A 48 8.92 4.83 -18.58
C LEU A 48 9.92 4.76 -17.42
N GLY A 49 9.45 4.79 -16.18
CA GLY A 49 10.29 4.71 -14.99
C GLY A 49 11.09 3.41 -14.93
N ILE A 50 10.46 2.28 -15.23
CA ILE A 50 11.14 0.97 -15.32
C ILE A 50 12.12 0.95 -16.49
N ALA A 51 11.74 1.43 -17.68
CA ALA A 51 12.61 1.43 -18.85
C ALA A 51 13.89 2.25 -18.60
N VAL A 52 13.76 3.43 -17.99
CA VAL A 52 14.90 4.29 -17.63
C VAL A 52 15.73 3.64 -16.52
N THR A 53 15.10 3.09 -15.49
CA THR A 53 15.80 2.38 -14.40
C THR A 53 16.64 1.23 -14.95
N ALA A 54 16.03 0.36 -15.75
CA ALA A 54 16.70 -0.76 -16.39
C ALA A 54 17.87 -0.32 -17.27
N SER A 55 17.66 0.71 -18.11
CA SER A 55 18.69 1.21 -19.03
C SER A 55 19.86 1.84 -18.29
N LEU A 56 19.59 2.63 -17.25
CA LEU A 56 20.61 3.33 -16.49
C LEU A 56 21.41 2.36 -15.60
N CYS A 57 20.73 1.42 -14.94
CA CYS A 57 21.40 0.37 -14.16
C CYS A 57 22.24 -0.54 -15.05
N ALA A 58 21.75 -0.92 -16.25
CA ALA A 58 22.54 -1.65 -17.23
C ALA A 58 23.78 -0.88 -17.70
N TYR A 59 23.65 0.43 -17.93
CA TYR A 59 24.78 1.29 -18.29
C TYR A 59 25.86 1.34 -17.18
N PHE A 60 25.45 1.49 -15.91
CA PHE A 60 26.39 1.51 -14.78
C PHE A 60 27.01 0.15 -14.45
N ALA A 61 26.37 -0.94 -14.85
CA ALA A 61 26.88 -2.29 -14.62
C ALA A 61 28.10 -2.63 -15.47
N GLY A 62 28.22 -2.03 -16.66
CA GLY A 62 29.27 -2.37 -17.64
C GLY A 62 29.25 -3.85 -18.03
N ASP A 63 30.44 -4.44 -18.25
CA ASP A 63 30.61 -5.85 -18.64
C ASP A 63 30.29 -6.88 -17.53
N ARG A 64 29.64 -6.48 -16.42
CA ARG A 64 29.14 -7.39 -15.38
C ARG A 64 27.90 -8.14 -15.87
N SER A 65 28.06 -8.94 -16.93
CA SER A 65 26.99 -9.57 -17.70
C SER A 65 26.19 -10.64 -16.96
N SER A 66 26.64 -11.09 -15.78
CA SER A 66 26.03 -12.22 -15.07
C SER A 66 25.00 -11.82 -14.01
N LEU A 67 25.02 -10.57 -13.51
CA LEU A 67 24.10 -10.13 -12.46
C LEU A 67 22.88 -9.43 -13.08
N PRO A 68 21.64 -9.83 -12.75
CA PRO A 68 20.46 -9.12 -13.21
C PRO A 68 20.45 -7.71 -12.62
N MET A 69 20.60 -6.70 -13.48
CA MET A 69 20.65 -5.28 -13.11
C MET A 69 19.29 -4.64 -12.95
N LEU A 70 18.21 -5.39 -13.16
CA LEU A 70 16.86 -5.00 -12.78
C LEU A 70 16.24 -6.16 -12.01
N VAL A 71 15.93 -5.95 -10.72
CA VAL A 71 15.34 -7.00 -9.89
C VAL A 71 13.82 -6.95 -9.91
N ALA A 72 13.17 -8.12 -9.95
CA ALA A 72 11.71 -8.24 -10.03
C ALA A 72 10.92 -7.41 -8.99
N PRO A 73 11.36 -7.27 -7.72
CA PRO A 73 10.71 -6.40 -6.73
C PRO A 73 10.51 -4.94 -7.18
N ILE A 74 11.33 -4.44 -8.10
CA ILE A 74 11.26 -3.06 -8.60
C ILE A 74 10.02 -2.85 -9.44
N GLY A 75 9.53 -3.89 -10.13
CA GLY A 75 8.25 -3.86 -10.83
C GLY A 75 7.08 -3.59 -9.87
N ALA A 76 7.03 -4.31 -8.73
CA ALA A 76 6.00 -4.09 -7.72
C ALA A 76 6.18 -2.73 -6.99
N SER A 77 7.43 -2.28 -6.81
CA SER A 77 7.74 -0.94 -6.29
C SER A 77 7.19 0.16 -7.22
N ALA A 78 7.32 -0.02 -8.54
CA ALA A 78 6.78 0.90 -9.53
C ALA A 78 5.25 0.97 -9.49
N VAL A 79 4.57 -0.16 -9.31
CA VAL A 79 3.09 -0.16 -9.13
C VAL A 79 2.69 0.78 -8.00
N LEU A 80 3.31 0.66 -6.83
CA LEU A 80 3.00 1.54 -5.69
C LEU A 80 3.36 3.00 -5.97
N LEU A 81 4.57 3.23 -6.49
CA LEU A 81 5.10 4.58 -6.71
C LEU A 81 4.28 5.40 -7.72
N PHE A 82 3.80 4.77 -8.79
CA PHE A 82 3.11 5.47 -9.86
C PHE A 82 1.59 5.41 -9.74
N ALA A 83 1.01 4.33 -9.19
CA ALA A 83 -0.44 4.20 -9.07
C ALA A 83 -1.00 4.76 -7.75
N VAL A 84 -0.23 4.71 -6.64
CA VAL A 84 -0.68 5.16 -5.31
C VAL A 84 0.42 5.97 -4.60
N PRO A 85 0.87 7.11 -5.18
CA PRO A 85 2.02 7.88 -4.68
C PRO A 85 1.83 8.46 -3.26
N ALA A 86 0.59 8.60 -2.80
CA ALA A 86 0.26 9.06 -1.45
C ALA A 86 0.45 7.97 -0.37
N SER A 87 0.53 6.69 -0.77
CA SER A 87 0.67 5.59 0.20
C SER A 87 1.97 5.76 1.01
N PRO A 88 1.94 5.58 2.35
CA PRO A 88 3.14 5.51 3.18
C PRO A 88 4.12 4.43 2.71
N LEU A 89 3.60 3.35 2.11
CA LEU A 89 4.40 2.23 1.59
C LEU A 89 5.12 2.58 0.28
N ALA A 90 4.69 3.65 -0.42
CA ALA A 90 5.30 4.15 -1.65
C ALA A 90 6.31 5.27 -1.39
N GLN A 91 6.51 5.72 -0.15
CA GLN A 91 7.43 6.82 0.16
C GLN A 91 8.91 6.40 -0.01
N PRO A 92 9.84 7.35 -0.25
CA PRO A 92 11.23 7.03 -0.57
C PRO A 92 11.93 6.11 0.43
N TRP A 93 11.70 6.33 1.74
CA TRP A 93 12.31 5.49 2.79
C TRP A 93 11.76 4.06 2.78
N SER A 94 10.45 3.90 2.54
CA SER A 94 9.83 2.59 2.39
C SER A 94 10.42 1.86 1.19
N ILE A 95 10.50 2.49 0.01
CA ILE A 95 11.04 1.83 -1.19
C ILE A 95 12.53 1.47 -1.01
N ILE A 96 13.38 2.45 -0.70
CA ILE A 96 14.83 2.24 -0.65
C ILE A 96 15.19 1.38 0.57
N GLY A 97 14.77 1.81 1.76
CA GLY A 97 15.06 1.11 3.01
C GLY A 97 14.44 -0.28 3.03
N GLY A 98 13.18 -0.41 2.63
CA GLY A 98 12.46 -1.68 2.65
C GLY A 98 13.07 -2.71 1.72
N ASN A 99 13.41 -2.35 0.48
CA ASN A 99 14.06 -3.28 -0.45
C ASN A 99 15.48 -3.67 0.00
N VAL A 100 16.31 -2.70 0.38
CA VAL A 100 17.72 -2.94 0.75
C VAL A 100 17.82 -3.76 2.03
N VAL A 101 17.11 -3.38 3.10
CA VAL A 101 17.10 -4.11 4.38
C VAL A 101 16.62 -5.54 4.17
N SER A 102 15.53 -5.72 3.42
CA SER A 102 14.98 -7.05 3.17
C SER A 102 15.95 -7.93 2.39
N ALA A 103 16.64 -7.39 1.38
CA ALA A 103 17.67 -8.11 0.66
C ALA A 103 18.85 -8.50 1.57
N PHE A 104 19.28 -7.65 2.50
CA PHE A 104 20.29 -8.00 3.50
C PHE A 104 19.86 -9.16 4.40
N VAL A 105 18.61 -9.15 4.87
CA VAL A 105 18.05 -10.25 5.66
C VAL A 105 18.01 -11.53 4.83
N GLY A 106 17.59 -11.45 3.57
CA GLY A 106 17.54 -12.60 2.66
C GLY A 106 18.91 -13.22 2.38
N VAL A 107 19.93 -12.40 2.08
CA VAL A 107 21.32 -12.89 1.91
C VAL A 107 21.83 -13.55 3.19
N THR A 108 21.52 -12.97 4.35
CA THR A 108 21.94 -13.52 5.64
C THR A 108 21.27 -14.86 5.91
N ALA A 109 19.97 -14.98 5.68
CA ALA A 109 19.25 -16.25 5.80
C ALA A 109 19.79 -17.33 4.84
N ALA A 110 20.05 -16.96 3.58
CA ALA A 110 20.63 -17.87 2.58
C ALA A 110 22.03 -18.39 2.95
N ARG A 111 22.78 -17.64 3.76
CA ARG A 111 24.12 -18.05 4.25
C ARG A 111 24.08 -18.88 5.52
N LEU A 112 23.06 -18.71 6.35
CA LEU A 112 22.96 -19.37 7.65
C LEU A 112 22.12 -20.65 7.63
N ILE A 113 21.30 -20.84 6.60
CA ILE A 113 20.31 -21.91 6.53
C ILE A 113 20.47 -22.67 5.21
N ASP A 114 20.93 -23.91 5.29
CA ASP A 114 21.18 -24.75 4.11
C ASP A 114 19.91 -25.15 3.36
N ASN A 115 18.80 -25.32 4.08
CA ASN A 115 17.52 -25.67 3.45
C ASN A 115 16.87 -24.42 2.83
N PRO A 116 16.75 -24.35 1.49
CA PRO A 116 16.28 -23.14 0.80
C PRO A 116 14.81 -22.79 1.11
N VAL A 117 13.96 -23.78 1.42
CA VAL A 117 12.56 -23.55 1.78
C VAL A 117 12.46 -22.88 3.15
N VAL A 118 13.25 -23.36 4.11
CA VAL A 118 13.32 -22.76 5.46
C VAL A 118 13.97 -21.37 5.38
N ALA A 119 15.06 -21.24 4.62
CA ALA A 119 15.74 -19.97 4.39
C ALA A 119 14.80 -18.92 3.79
N ALA A 120 13.97 -19.30 2.82
CA ALA A 120 12.97 -18.41 2.22
C ALA A 120 11.93 -17.91 3.24
N GLY A 121 11.37 -18.81 4.05
CA GLY A 121 10.41 -18.44 5.09
C GLY A 121 11.01 -17.51 6.15
N VAL A 122 12.22 -17.82 6.62
CA VAL A 122 12.96 -17.00 7.59
C VAL A 122 13.34 -15.64 6.99
N ALA A 123 13.78 -15.61 5.72
CA ALA A 123 14.13 -14.39 5.03
C ALA A 123 12.93 -13.43 4.94
N VAL A 124 11.77 -13.92 4.48
CA VAL A 124 10.58 -13.08 4.33
C VAL A 124 10.05 -12.62 5.69
N GLY A 125 9.90 -13.54 6.66
CA GLY A 125 9.43 -13.18 8.00
C GLY A 125 10.37 -12.21 8.72
N GLY A 126 11.68 -12.47 8.64
CA GLY A 126 12.71 -11.59 9.19
C GLY A 126 12.75 -10.22 8.51
N ALA A 127 12.54 -10.17 7.19
CA ALA A 127 12.46 -8.92 6.44
C ALA A 127 11.26 -8.08 6.86
N ILE A 128 10.07 -8.69 7.00
CA ILE A 128 8.87 -8.00 7.51
C ILE A 128 9.14 -7.42 8.90
N PHE A 129 9.76 -8.20 9.79
CA PHE A 129 10.11 -7.76 11.13
C PHE A 129 11.12 -6.59 11.11
N ALA A 130 12.21 -6.72 10.35
CA ALA A 130 13.23 -5.69 10.23
C ALA A 130 12.68 -4.39 9.64
N MET A 131 11.88 -4.47 8.57
CA MET A 131 11.22 -3.30 7.99
C MET A 131 10.27 -2.61 8.98
N SER A 132 9.55 -3.39 9.79
CA SER A 132 8.64 -2.88 10.81
C SER A 132 9.41 -2.10 11.89
N LEU A 133 10.54 -2.62 12.35
CA LEU A 133 11.41 -1.93 13.31
C LEU A 133 12.00 -0.63 12.75
N LEU A 134 12.41 -0.65 11.48
CA LEU A 134 13.02 0.49 10.79
C LEU A 134 12.01 1.45 10.17
N ARG A 135 10.71 1.17 10.32
CA ARG A 135 9.59 1.97 9.78
C ARG A 135 9.72 2.19 8.26
N CYS A 136 10.21 1.19 7.55
CA CYS A 136 10.35 1.17 6.08
C CYS A 136 9.57 0.02 5.45
N LEU A 137 8.39 -0.31 6.00
CA LEU A 137 7.56 -1.39 5.48
C LEU A 137 7.24 -1.14 4.01
N HIS A 138 7.68 -2.06 3.17
CA HIS A 138 7.48 -2.02 1.73
C HIS A 138 7.29 -3.45 1.22
N PRO A 139 6.07 -3.85 0.85
CA PRO A 139 5.78 -5.24 0.48
C PRO A 139 6.71 -5.83 -0.60
N PRO A 140 7.14 -5.08 -1.64
CA PRO A 140 8.16 -5.56 -2.57
C PRO A 140 9.48 -5.99 -1.92
N GLY A 141 9.83 -5.44 -0.75
CA GLY A 141 10.98 -5.87 0.05
C GLY A 141 10.91 -7.35 0.44
N GLY A 142 9.72 -7.89 0.73
CA GLY A 142 9.55 -9.33 0.96
C GLY A 142 9.99 -10.17 -0.25
N ALA A 143 9.67 -9.72 -1.46
CA ALA A 143 10.15 -10.35 -2.69
C ALA A 143 11.66 -10.15 -2.89
N ALA A 144 12.25 -9.03 -2.45
CA ALA A 144 13.70 -8.83 -2.47
C ALA A 144 14.45 -9.78 -1.53
N ALA A 145 13.92 -10.00 -0.32
CA ALA A 145 14.43 -11.01 0.62
C ALA A 145 14.35 -12.41 0.02
N LEU A 146 13.20 -12.78 -0.56
CA LEU A 146 13.01 -14.08 -1.20
C LEU A 146 13.97 -14.26 -2.39
N THR A 147 14.13 -13.23 -3.23
CA THR A 147 15.03 -13.23 -4.38
C THR A 147 16.47 -13.49 -3.96
N ALA A 148 16.93 -12.95 -2.83
CA ALA A 148 18.28 -13.22 -2.32
C ALA A 148 18.51 -14.72 -1.99
N VAL A 149 17.44 -15.46 -1.64
CA VAL A 149 17.50 -16.88 -1.33
C VAL A 149 17.39 -17.75 -2.59
N ILE A 150 16.46 -17.42 -3.50
CA ILE A 150 16.11 -18.29 -4.65
C ILE A 150 16.58 -17.77 -6.02
N GLY A 151 17.28 -16.63 -6.05
CA GLY A 151 17.64 -15.87 -7.27
C GLY A 151 18.71 -16.50 -8.17
N GLY A 152 19.07 -17.77 -7.96
CA GLY A 152 20.07 -18.49 -8.75
C GLY A 152 21.52 -18.10 -8.45
N LYS A 153 22.46 -18.73 -9.16
CA LYS A 153 23.90 -18.66 -8.86
C LYS A 153 24.46 -17.24 -8.89
N ALA A 154 24.04 -16.41 -9.85
CA ALA A 154 24.51 -15.04 -9.96
C ALA A 154 24.20 -14.21 -8.71
N ILE A 155 22.96 -14.25 -8.23
CA ILE A 155 22.52 -13.52 -7.04
C ILE A 155 23.18 -14.06 -5.78
N ILE A 156 23.21 -15.39 -5.61
CA ILE A 156 23.83 -16.03 -4.44
C ILE A 156 25.33 -15.71 -4.37
N SER A 157 26.04 -15.75 -5.50
CA SER A 157 27.48 -15.44 -5.57
C SER A 157 27.79 -13.97 -5.30
N ALA A 158 26.89 -13.04 -5.64
CA ALA A 158 27.04 -11.63 -5.30
C ALA A 158 26.97 -11.37 -3.79
N GLY A 159 26.26 -12.22 -3.03
CA GLY A 159 26.15 -12.09 -1.58
C GLY A 159 25.70 -10.70 -1.15
N TYR A 160 26.44 -10.05 -0.25
CA TYR A 160 26.10 -8.70 0.24
C TYR A 160 26.27 -7.57 -0.78
N LEU A 161 26.75 -7.87 -1.99
CA LEU A 161 26.71 -6.91 -3.09
C LEU A 161 25.30 -6.82 -3.71
N PHE A 162 24.48 -7.89 -3.62
CA PHE A 162 23.12 -7.91 -4.15
C PHE A 162 22.18 -6.85 -3.53
N PRO A 163 22.13 -6.66 -2.19
CA PRO A 163 21.33 -5.61 -1.57
C PRO A 163 21.72 -4.18 -1.99
N LEU A 164 22.98 -3.97 -2.34
CA LEU A 164 23.51 -2.64 -2.65
C LEU A 164 23.42 -2.31 -4.13
N VAL A 165 23.85 -3.22 -5.01
CA VAL A 165 24.10 -2.90 -6.42
C VAL A 165 22.86 -3.08 -7.28
N PRO A 166 22.25 -4.26 -7.47
CA PRO A 166 20.99 -4.24 -8.19
C PRO A 166 19.88 -3.63 -7.34
N VAL A 167 19.67 -4.10 -6.10
CA VAL A 167 18.49 -3.71 -5.31
C VAL A 167 18.51 -2.22 -4.91
N GLY A 168 19.62 -1.75 -4.32
CA GLY A 168 19.75 -0.37 -3.85
C GLY A 168 19.76 0.64 -5.00
N LEU A 169 20.55 0.38 -6.05
CA LEU A 169 20.61 1.25 -7.23
C LEU A 169 19.26 1.35 -7.92
N ASP A 170 18.60 0.22 -8.19
CA ASP A 170 17.28 0.20 -8.81
C ASP A 170 16.27 1.02 -7.99
N SER A 171 16.28 0.85 -6.66
CA SER A 171 15.37 1.57 -5.78
C SER A 171 15.61 3.09 -5.81
N ILE A 172 16.88 3.53 -5.82
CA ILE A 172 17.24 4.95 -5.88
C ILE A 172 16.84 5.55 -7.23
N VAL A 173 17.14 4.86 -8.32
CA VAL A 173 16.82 5.35 -9.67
C VAL A 173 15.31 5.40 -9.87
N LEU A 174 14.58 4.36 -9.43
CA LEU A 174 13.13 4.33 -9.52
C LEU A 174 12.48 5.46 -8.71
N VAL A 175 12.90 5.70 -7.47
CA VAL A 175 12.40 6.81 -6.64
C VAL A 175 12.69 8.16 -7.30
N THR A 176 13.88 8.31 -7.89
CA THR A 176 14.25 9.53 -8.63
C THR A 176 13.32 9.74 -9.83
N MET A 177 13.04 8.67 -10.59
CA MET A 177 12.11 8.72 -11.72
C MET A 177 10.67 9.03 -11.28
N GLY A 178 10.19 8.42 -10.20
CA GLY A 178 8.86 8.73 -9.64
C GLY A 178 8.76 10.18 -9.18
N TRP A 179 9.80 10.70 -8.52
CA TRP A 179 9.86 12.10 -8.14
C TRP A 179 9.82 13.05 -9.34
N LEU A 180 10.59 12.77 -10.40
CA LEU A 180 10.56 13.56 -11.63
C LEU A 180 9.20 13.49 -12.34
N PHE A 181 8.61 12.30 -12.39
CA PHE A 181 7.30 12.08 -13.03
C PHE A 181 6.18 12.84 -12.30
N HIS A 182 6.14 12.75 -10.98
CA HIS A 182 5.11 13.40 -10.17
C HIS A 182 5.27 14.92 -10.09
N ARG A 183 6.48 15.46 -10.33
CA ARG A 183 6.67 16.90 -10.52
C ARG A 183 5.93 17.48 -11.73
N VAL A 184 5.72 16.69 -12.77
CA VAL A 184 5.01 17.09 -14.00
C VAL A 184 3.55 16.63 -13.97
N SER A 185 3.23 15.66 -13.11
CA SER A 185 1.88 15.16 -12.89
C SER A 185 1.13 15.98 -11.84
N THR A 186 -0.16 15.73 -11.68
CA THR A 186 -1.01 16.42 -10.69
C THR A 186 -0.80 15.97 -9.24
N HIS A 187 0.04 14.98 -8.98
CA HIS A 187 0.21 14.37 -7.65
C HIS A 187 1.47 14.89 -6.95
N THR A 188 1.40 15.09 -5.64
CA THR A 188 2.57 15.50 -4.85
C THR A 188 3.36 14.27 -4.41
N TYR A 189 4.63 14.18 -4.82
CA TYR A 189 5.56 13.13 -4.36
C TYR A 189 6.94 13.72 -4.01
N PRO A 190 7.56 13.38 -2.85
CA PRO A 190 6.99 12.60 -1.75
C PRO A 190 5.75 13.27 -1.17
N HIS A 191 4.78 12.46 -0.76
CA HIS A 191 3.52 12.97 -0.27
C HIS A 191 3.73 13.69 1.07
N ARG A 192 3.15 14.88 1.19
CA ARG A 192 3.12 15.70 2.40
C ARG A 192 1.67 16.05 2.64
N VAL A 193 1.18 15.75 3.83
CA VAL A 193 -0.18 16.14 4.24
C VAL A 193 -0.30 17.66 4.06
N PRO A 194 -1.21 18.16 3.20
CA PRO A 194 -1.43 19.58 3.06
C PRO A 194 -1.81 20.17 4.42
N HIS A 195 -1.19 21.30 4.80
CA HIS A 195 -1.64 22.00 5.99
C HIS A 195 -2.99 22.62 5.68
N VAL A 196 -4.06 21.98 6.12
CA VAL A 196 -5.38 22.60 6.15
C VAL A 196 -5.29 23.68 7.22
N GLU A 197 -5.38 24.95 6.81
CA GLU A 197 -5.51 26.06 7.76
C GLU A 197 -6.78 25.78 8.57
N PRO A 198 -6.74 25.81 9.93
CA PRO A 198 -7.90 25.51 10.73
C PRO A 198 -9.04 26.39 10.24
N ALA A 199 -10.12 25.77 9.75
CA ALA A 199 -11.31 26.51 9.41
C ALA A 199 -11.66 27.36 10.63
N GLN A 200 -11.86 28.67 10.41
CA GLN A 200 -12.33 29.57 11.47
C GLN A 200 -13.50 28.87 12.16
N PRO A 201 -13.55 28.86 13.52
CA PRO A 201 -14.56 28.10 14.23
C PRO A 201 -15.92 28.57 13.76
N ALA A 202 -16.57 27.76 12.91
CA ALA A 202 -17.92 28.02 12.48
C ALA A 202 -18.74 27.97 13.76
N THR A 203 -19.40 29.07 14.08
CA THR A 203 -20.16 29.26 15.31
C THR A 203 -21.43 28.43 15.39
N ASP A 204 -21.66 27.52 14.44
CA ASP A 204 -22.88 26.75 14.34
C ASP A 204 -22.59 25.24 14.41
N ASP A 205 -23.34 24.60 15.31
CA ASP A 205 -23.62 23.18 15.48
C ASP A 205 -22.88 22.25 14.50
N ILE A 206 -21.97 21.41 15.01
CA ILE A 206 -21.40 20.29 14.24
C ILE A 206 -22.55 19.31 14.02
N GLY A 207 -23.39 19.61 13.03
CA GLY A 207 -24.47 18.76 12.58
C GLY A 207 -23.91 17.43 12.10
N ILE A 208 -24.77 16.41 12.11
CA ILE A 208 -24.46 15.06 11.62
C ILE A 208 -23.78 15.17 10.25
N LEU A 209 -22.56 14.62 10.12
CA LEU A 209 -21.82 14.60 8.86
C LEU A 209 -22.68 13.95 7.77
N HIS A 210 -22.86 14.67 6.65
CA HIS A 210 -23.68 14.17 5.55
C HIS A 210 -23.01 12.93 4.93
N PRO A 211 -23.77 11.87 4.56
CA PRO A 211 -23.18 10.62 4.04
C PRO A 211 -22.26 10.80 2.82
N THR A 212 -22.51 11.84 2.02
CA THR A 212 -21.71 12.15 0.81
C THR A 212 -20.56 13.13 1.06
N ALA A 213 -20.42 13.69 2.28
CA ALA A 213 -19.41 14.70 2.57
C ALA A 213 -17.98 14.18 2.35
N ILE A 214 -17.73 12.91 2.69
CA ILE A 214 -16.42 12.27 2.47
C ILE A 214 -16.16 12.08 0.98
N ASP A 215 -17.15 11.72 0.17
CA ASP A 215 -16.96 11.57 -1.28
C ASP A 215 -16.57 12.89 -1.94
N HIS A 216 -17.20 14.00 -1.51
CA HIS A 216 -16.83 15.35 -1.95
C HIS A 216 -15.43 15.74 -1.47
N ALA A 217 -15.10 15.50 -0.19
CA ALA A 217 -13.77 15.79 0.34
C ALA A 217 -12.66 15.00 -0.40
N LEU A 218 -12.91 13.72 -0.71
CA LEU A 218 -11.99 12.89 -1.50
C LEU A 218 -11.85 13.42 -2.93
N ALA A 219 -12.93 13.86 -3.56
CA ALA A 219 -12.89 14.47 -4.89
C ALA A 219 -12.12 15.80 -4.91
N ASP A 220 -12.29 16.63 -3.88
CA ASP A 220 -11.60 17.93 -3.74
C ASP A 220 -10.11 17.75 -3.48
N LEU A 221 -9.72 16.75 -2.68
CA LEU A 221 -8.32 16.43 -2.39
C LEU A 221 -7.59 15.89 -3.64
N GLY A 222 -8.29 15.23 -4.56
CA GLY A 222 -7.71 14.71 -5.80
C GLY A 222 -6.60 13.66 -5.61
N GLU A 223 -6.49 13.08 -4.41
CA GLU A 223 -5.49 12.08 -4.05
C GLU A 223 -6.11 10.70 -3.83
N THR A 224 -5.36 9.66 -4.15
CA THR A 224 -5.78 8.28 -3.91
C THR A 224 -5.27 7.82 -2.54
N PHE A 225 -6.18 7.61 -1.59
CA PHE A 225 -5.87 7.05 -0.27
C PHE A 225 -5.93 5.52 -0.27
N ASP A 226 -5.00 4.91 0.46
CA ASP A 226 -4.91 3.46 0.67
C ASP A 226 -5.80 3.01 1.85
N ILE A 227 -7.05 3.48 1.88
CA ILE A 227 -8.05 3.18 2.91
C ILE A 227 -9.40 3.03 2.21
N ARG A 228 -10.18 1.99 2.55
CA ARG A 228 -11.51 1.78 1.96
C ARG A 228 -12.48 2.86 2.45
N ARG A 229 -13.47 3.18 1.60
CA ARG A 229 -14.49 4.20 1.90
C ARG A 229 -15.24 3.91 3.20
N GLU A 230 -15.56 2.64 3.44
CA GLU A 230 -16.29 2.19 4.63
C GLU A 230 -15.44 2.26 5.90
N ASP A 231 -14.12 2.06 5.78
CA ASP A 231 -13.21 2.18 6.91
C ASP A 231 -13.03 3.66 7.30
N LEU A 232 -13.06 4.58 6.31
CA LEU A 232 -13.09 6.03 6.57
C LEU A 232 -14.37 6.47 7.28
N ASP A 233 -15.53 5.94 6.88
CA ASP A 233 -16.80 6.18 7.59
C ASP A 233 -16.69 5.75 9.05
N LEU A 234 -16.21 4.53 9.29
CA LEU A 234 -16.06 3.98 10.63
C LEU A 234 -15.08 4.80 11.49
N LEU A 235 -13.96 5.25 10.91
CA LEU A 235 -12.99 6.08 11.61
C LEU A 235 -13.59 7.43 12.01
N LEU A 236 -14.37 8.05 11.13
CA LEU A 236 -15.00 9.33 11.40
C LEU A 236 -16.10 9.21 12.46
N GLU A 237 -16.95 8.19 12.36
CA GLU A 237 -17.97 7.88 13.37
C GLU A 237 -17.33 7.64 14.75
N ARG A 238 -16.23 6.89 14.80
CA ARG A 238 -15.45 6.66 16.04
C ARG A 238 -14.85 7.94 16.58
N ALA A 239 -14.31 8.82 15.73
CA ALA A 239 -13.75 10.09 16.13
C ALA A 239 -14.81 11.02 16.72
N GLU A 240 -15.98 11.15 16.06
CA GLU A 240 -17.12 11.91 16.59
C GLU A 240 -17.60 11.37 17.94
N PHE A 241 -17.66 10.04 18.09
CA PHE A 241 -18.06 9.42 19.34
C PHE A 241 -17.14 9.83 20.50
N HIS A 242 -15.81 9.73 20.33
CA HIS A 242 -14.84 10.13 21.35
C HIS A 242 -14.86 11.64 21.64
N GLU A 243 -15.11 12.47 20.62
CA GLU A 243 -15.22 13.92 20.79
C GLU A 243 -16.44 14.31 21.64
N ARG A 244 -17.59 13.65 21.42
CA ARG A 244 -18.79 13.80 22.26
C ARG A 244 -18.56 13.34 23.70
N GLU A 245 -17.79 12.27 23.93
CA GLU A 245 -17.43 11.82 25.27
C GLU A 245 -16.56 12.83 26.02
N LEU A 246 -15.54 13.39 25.35
CA LEU A 246 -14.68 14.44 25.91
C LEU A 246 -15.50 15.67 26.32
N ARG A 247 -16.40 16.15 25.44
CA ARG A 247 -17.28 17.30 25.74
C ARG A 247 -18.25 17.05 26.90
N ARG A 248 -18.72 15.81 27.07
CA ARG A 248 -19.57 15.42 28.22
C ARG A 248 -18.79 15.39 29.52
N GLY A 249 -17.52 14.97 29.50
CA GLY A 249 -16.63 14.97 30.67
C GLY A 249 -16.24 16.36 31.16
N ASP A 250 -16.12 17.33 30.25
CA ASP A 250 -15.76 18.73 30.55
C ASP A 250 -16.94 19.62 30.98
N SER A 251 -18.17 19.11 31.01
CA SER A 251 -19.33 19.89 31.47
C SER A 251 -19.35 19.99 33.01
N PRO A 252 -19.13 21.18 33.63
CA PRO A 252 -19.16 21.32 35.08
C PRO A 252 -20.56 20.98 35.61
N ALA A 253 -20.61 20.10 36.61
CA ALA A 253 -21.86 19.73 37.28
C ALA A 253 -22.61 20.99 37.73
N ARG A 254 -23.81 21.22 37.18
CA ARG A 254 -24.67 22.33 37.59
C ARG A 254 -24.94 22.26 39.10
N PRO A 255 -24.58 23.29 39.89
CA PRO A 255 -25.01 23.35 41.29
C PRO A 255 -26.54 23.46 41.34
N ARG A 256 -27.15 22.63 42.20
CA ARG A 256 -28.58 22.65 42.50
C ARG A 256 -28.93 23.79 43.45
#